data_AF-A0A3B8JM53-F1
#
_entry.id   AF-A0A3B8JM53-F1
#
_cell.length_a   1.000
_cell.length_b   1.000
_cell.length_c   1.000
_cell.angle_alpha   90.00
_cell.angle_beta   90.00
_cell.angle_gamma   90.00
#
_symmetry.space_group_name_H-M   'P 1'
#
loop_
_entity.id
_entity.type
_entity.pdbx_description
1 polymer ?
#
loop_
_entity_poly.entity_id
_entity_poly.type
_entity_poly.pdbx_seq_one_letter_code
_entity_poly.pdbx_strand_id
1 'polypeptide(L)' 'MDASELLKRYAEGERDFSEVVLERVKLFGTSVIGANLNQANLNRATLIGIGLAKTIFRGANLS' A
#
# COMPACT_ATOMS: atom_id res chain seq x y z
N MET A 1 -6.16 0.28 8.34
CA MET A 1 -6.14 1.50 7.51
C MET A 1 -6.96 1.21 6.26
N ASP A 2 -7.70 2.18 5.71
CA ASP A 2 -8.41 2.00 4.44
C ASP A 2 -7.67 2.69 3.28
N ALA A 3 -8.22 2.59 2.06
CA ALA A 3 -7.63 3.19 0.87
C ALA A 3 -7.57 4.72 0.96
N SER A 4 -8.62 5.35 1.48
CA SER A 4 -8.70 6.81 1.56
C SER A 4 -7.64 7.37 2.49
N GLU A 5 -7.45 6.74 3.63
CA GLU A 5 -6.44 7.15 4.61
C GLU A 5 -5.00 6.91 4.09
N LEU A 6 -4.76 5.77 3.41
CA LEU A 6 -3.47 5.51 2.76
C LEU A 6 -3.14 6.62 1.74
N LEU A 7 -4.09 6.96 0.87
CA LEU A 7 -3.88 7.92 -0.21
C LEU A 7 -3.73 9.35 0.31
N LYS A 8 -4.48 9.70 1.37
CA LYS A 8 -4.34 11.00 2.03
C LYS A 8 -2.94 11.18 2.59
N ARG A 9 -2.49 10.24 3.42
CA ARG A 9 -1.15 10.26 4.03
C ARG A 9 -0.04 10.27 2.96
N TYR A 10 -0.21 9.48 1.91
CA TYR A 10 0.71 9.48 0.77
C TYR A 10 0.77 10.84 0.06
N ALA A 11 -0.39 11.50 -0.13
CA ALA A 11 -0.46 12.84 -0.71
C ALA A 11 0.19 13.92 0.18
N GLU A 12 0.18 13.72 1.50
CA GLU A 12 0.86 14.57 2.49
C GLU A 12 2.38 14.33 2.54
N GLY A 13 2.91 13.42 1.72
CA GLY A 13 4.34 13.16 1.60
C GLY A 13 4.83 11.96 2.42
N GLU A 14 3.94 11.29 3.15
CA GLU A 14 4.30 10.07 3.86
C GLU A 14 4.69 8.97 2.87
N ARG A 15 5.81 8.29 3.17
CA ARG A 15 6.31 7.17 2.38
C ARG A 15 6.51 5.92 3.22
N ASP A 16 6.45 6.01 4.54
CA ASP A 16 6.57 4.84 5.41
C ASP A 16 5.20 4.31 5.79
N PHE A 17 4.85 3.18 5.17
CA PHE A 17 3.66 2.40 5.46
C PHE A 17 4.08 0.98 5.86
N SER A 18 5.23 0.83 6.51
CA SER A 18 5.65 -0.46 7.06
C SER A 18 4.66 -0.96 8.12
N GLU A 19 4.46 -2.28 8.16
CA GLU A 19 3.62 -2.99 9.14
C GLU A 19 2.13 -2.62 9.14
N VAL A 20 1.68 -1.78 8.20
CA VAL A 20 0.27 -1.38 8.13
C VAL A 20 -0.64 -2.57 7.78
N VAL A 21 -1.87 -2.53 8.30
CA VAL A 21 -2.93 -3.47 7.93
C VAL A 21 -3.80 -2.85 6.84
N LEU A 22 -3.71 -3.44 5.64
CA LEU A 22 -4.42 -3.13 4.40
C LEU A 22 -5.19 -4.36 3.87
N GLU A 23 -5.62 -5.25 4.76
CA GLU A 23 -6.41 -6.44 4.40
C GLU A 23 -7.69 -6.03 3.64
N ARG A 24 -7.95 -6.68 2.50
CA ARG A 24 -9.13 -6.47 1.63
C ARG A 24 -9.29 -5.06 1.06
N VAL A 25 -8.27 -4.21 1.17
CA VAL A 25 -8.33 -2.84 0.63
C VAL A 25 -8.35 -2.86 -0.89
N LYS A 26 -9.16 -1.99 -1.50
CA LYS A 26 -9.24 -1.82 -2.96
C LYS A 26 -8.44 -0.59 -3.37
N LEU A 27 -7.34 -0.79 -4.09
CA LEU A 27 -6.42 0.27 -4.54
C LEU A 27 -6.38 0.39 -6.08
N PHE A 28 -7.51 0.13 -6.74
CA PHE A 28 -7.61 0.12 -8.20
C PHE A 28 -7.17 1.44 -8.83
N GLY A 29 -6.22 1.38 -9.76
CA GLY A 29 -5.77 2.57 -10.53
C GLY A 29 -5.07 3.66 -9.71
N THR A 30 -4.65 3.37 -8.48
CA THR A 30 -3.97 4.34 -7.60
C THR A 30 -2.45 4.31 -7.80
N SER A 31 -1.70 5.16 -7.10
CA SER A 31 -0.23 5.18 -7.16
C SER A 31 0.35 5.37 -5.77
N VAL A 32 1.27 4.48 -5.37
CA VAL A 32 2.05 4.56 -4.13
C VAL A 32 3.54 4.38 -4.43
N ILE A 33 3.98 4.96 -5.56
CA ILE A 33 5.37 4.87 -6.06
C ILE A 33 6.37 5.29 -4.98
N GLY A 34 7.36 4.43 -4.72
CA GLY A 34 8.39 4.69 -3.71
C GLY A 34 7.94 4.52 -2.27
N ALA A 35 6.72 4.04 -2.00
CA ALA A 35 6.28 3.73 -0.65
C ALA A 35 7.04 2.53 -0.06
N ASN A 36 7.27 2.55 1.25
CA ASN A 36 7.70 1.42 2.03
C ASN A 36 6.47 0.70 2.58
N LEU A 37 6.21 -0.52 2.10
CA LEU A 37 5.17 -1.44 2.57
C LEU A 37 5.80 -2.71 3.17
N ASN A 38 6.99 -2.61 3.75
CA ASN A 38 7.63 -3.74 4.42
C ASN A 38 6.70 -4.29 5.52
N GLN A 39 6.57 -5.61 5.62
CA GLN A 39 5.74 -6.30 6.62
C GLN A 39 4.25 -5.90 6.60
N ALA A 40 3.79 -5.15 5.60
CA ALA A 40 2.40 -4.75 5.50
C ALA A 40 1.50 -5.98 5.27
N ASN A 41 0.34 -6.02 5.93
CA ASN A 41 -0.67 -7.03 5.66
C ASN A 41 -1.59 -6.57 4.52
N LEU A 42 -1.36 -7.10 3.32
CA LEU A 42 -2.14 -6.87 2.09
C LEU A 42 -3.02 -8.08 1.76
N ASN A 43 -3.34 -8.94 2.74
CA ASN A 43 -4.15 -10.13 2.51
C ASN A 43 -5.45 -9.77 1.78
N ARG A 44 -5.74 -10.44 0.66
CA ARG A 44 -6.92 -10.16 -0.18
C ARG A 44 -7.06 -8.71 -0.69
N ALA A 45 -6.01 -7.89 -0.65
CA ALA A 45 -6.04 -6.54 -1.21
C ALA A 45 -6.17 -6.59 -2.75
N THR A 46 -6.97 -5.69 -3.32
CA THR A 46 -7.08 -5.56 -4.77
C THR A 46 -6.08 -4.52 -5.27
N LEU A 47 -5.00 -4.98 -5.90
CA LEU A 47 -3.87 -4.19 -6.38
C LEU A 47 -3.85 -4.05 -7.92
N ILE A 48 -5.02 -4.07 -8.56
CA ILE A 48 -5.13 -4.02 -10.03
C ILE A 48 -4.85 -2.59 -10.52
N GLY A 49 -3.92 -2.43 -11.46
CA GLY A 49 -3.60 -1.14 -12.09
C GLY A 49 -2.92 -0.14 -11.15
N ILE A 50 -2.43 -0.57 -9.99
CA ILE A 50 -1.73 0.31 -9.06
C ILE A 50 -0.28 0.57 -9.50
N GLY A 51 0.14 1.84 -9.45
CA GLY A 51 1.52 2.25 -9.66
C GLY A 51 2.40 1.88 -8.46
N LEU A 52 3.22 0.83 -8.61
CA LEU A 52 4.11 0.30 -7.57
C LEU A 52 5.60 0.51 -7.84
N ALA A 53 5.98 1.30 -8.84
CA ALA A 53 7.39 1.53 -9.14
C ALA A 53 8.16 1.98 -7.88
N LYS A 54 9.34 1.40 -7.63
CA LYS A 54 10.19 1.66 -6.45
C LYS A 54 9.54 1.38 -5.08
N THR A 55 8.36 0.76 -5.02
CA THR A 55 7.71 0.38 -3.76
C THR A 55 8.42 -0.82 -3.15
N ILE A 56 8.57 -0.82 -1.82
CA ILE A 56 9.27 -1.88 -1.08
C ILE A 56 8.25 -2.76 -0.37
N PHE A 57 8.33 -4.08 -0.53
CA PHE A 57 7.35 -5.05 0.02
C PHE A 57 8.00 -6.16 0.85
N ARG A 58 9.16 -5.95 1.46
CA ARG A 58 9.88 -7.03 2.15
C ARG A 58 9.04 -7.55 3.31
N GLY A 59 8.68 -8.84 3.27
CA GLY A 59 7.85 -9.48 4.29
C GLY A 59 6.36 -9.11 4.24
N ALA A 60 5.90 -8.37 3.23
CA ALA A 60 4.47 -8.07 3.10
C ALA A 60 3.66 -9.36 2.89
N ASN A 61 2.52 -9.47 3.58
CA ASN A 61 1.59 -10.58 3.39
C ASN A 61 0.65 -10.28 2.22
N LEU A 62 0.80 -11.01 1.11
CA LEU A 62 0.00 -10.88 -0.12
C LEU A 62 -0.96 -12.07 -0.35
N SER A 63 -1.11 -12.97 0.64
CA SER A 63 -1.95 -14.18 0.50
C SER A 63 -3.44 -13.88 0.38
#